data_AF-A0AA41V2M1-F1
#
_entry.id   AF-A0AA41V2M1-F1
#
_cell.length_a   1.000
_cell.length_b   1.000
_cell.length_c   1.000
_cell.angle_alpha   90.00
_cell.angle_beta   90.00
_cell.angle_gamma   90.00
#
_symmetry.space_group_name_H-M   'P 1'
#
loop_
_entity.id
_entity.type
_entity.pdbx_description
1 polymer ?
#
loop_
_entity_poly.entity_id
_entity_poly.type
_entity_poly.pdbx_seq_one_letter_code
_entity_poly.pdbx_strand_id
1 'polypeptide(L)'
;MALRFPRFSQGLAQDPTTRRIWFGIATAHDFETIIFLWTSGNLFHVAWQGNFESWVKDPLHVRPIAHAIWDPHFGQPAVEAFTRGGALGPVNIAYSGVYQW
;
A
#
# COMPACT_ATOMS: atom_id res chain seq x y z
N MET A 1 7.01 37.41 -11.65
CA MET A 1 7.20 36.85 -10.30
C MET A 1 7.28 35.33 -10.44
N ALA A 2 8.36 34.69 -9.97
CA ALA A 2 8.52 33.23 -10.08
C ALA A 2 7.75 32.50 -8.97
N LEU A 3 7.20 31.33 -9.28
CA LEU A 3 6.46 30.48 -8.33
C LEU A 3 7.43 29.62 -7.50
N ARG A 4 6.99 29.13 -6.33
CA ARG A 4 7.85 28.35 -5.41
C ARG A 4 8.27 26.97 -5.94
N PHE A 5 7.61 26.43 -6.97
CA PHE A 5 7.87 25.09 -7.52
C PHE A 5 8.10 25.15 -9.04
N PRO A 6 9.04 24.35 -9.60
CA PRO A 6 10.01 23.52 -8.90
C PRO A 6 11.17 24.34 -8.31
N ARG A 7 11.55 24.07 -7.06
CA ARG A 7 12.60 24.83 -6.34
C ARG A 7 13.99 24.67 -6.97
N PHE A 8 14.20 23.59 -7.70
CA PHE A 8 15.48 23.24 -8.33
C PHE A 8 15.63 23.79 -9.77
N SER A 9 14.60 24.39 -10.38
CA SER A 9 14.67 24.93 -11.74
C SER A 9 13.93 26.26 -11.88
N GLN A 10 14.70 27.35 -11.90
CA GLN A 10 14.16 28.71 -12.01
C GLN A 10 13.45 28.97 -13.34
N GLY A 11 13.93 28.36 -14.43
CA GLY A 11 13.28 28.47 -15.74
C GLY A 11 11.90 27.81 -15.77
N LEU A 12 11.76 26.64 -15.13
CA LEU A 12 10.43 26.03 -14.95
C LEU A 12 9.58 26.82 -13.95
N ALA A 13 10.16 27.35 -12.86
CA ALA A 13 9.45 28.13 -11.86
C ALA A 13 8.82 29.43 -12.40
N GLN A 14 9.29 29.92 -13.54
CA GLN A 14 8.76 31.09 -14.24
C GLN A 14 7.72 30.76 -15.31
N ASP A 15 7.53 29.48 -15.67
CA ASP A 15 6.53 29.06 -16.66
C ASP A 15 5.10 29.29 -16.09
N PRO A 16 4.28 30.16 -16.71
CA PRO A 16 2.96 30.52 -16.21
C PRO A 16 1.89 29.46 -16.51
N THR A 17 2.22 28.39 -17.23
CA THR A 17 1.27 27.36 -17.66
C THR A 17 1.27 26.13 -16.74
N THR A 18 0.33 25.22 -16.95
CA THR A 18 0.31 23.91 -16.26
C THR A 18 1.50 23.03 -16.62
N ARG A 19 2.22 23.32 -17.72
CA ARG A 19 3.46 22.63 -18.13
C ARG A 19 4.51 22.62 -17.02
N ARG A 20 4.60 23.70 -16.24
CA ARG A 20 5.47 23.81 -15.07
C ARG A 20 5.29 22.65 -14.08
N ILE A 21 4.05 22.28 -13.79
CA ILE A 21 3.72 21.23 -12.82
C ILE A 21 4.21 19.89 -13.34
N TRP A 22 3.85 19.57 -14.60
CA TRP A 22 4.22 18.32 -15.26
C TRP A 22 5.73 18.13 -15.37
N PHE A 23 6.45 19.13 -15.90
CA PHE A 23 7.90 19.05 -16.07
C PHE A 23 8.65 19.11 -14.73
N GLY A 24 8.11 19.81 -13.73
CA GLY A 24 8.65 19.82 -12.38
C GLY A 24 8.58 18.46 -11.69
N ILE A 25 7.54 17.65 -11.94
CA ILE A 25 7.47 16.27 -11.41
C ILE A 25 8.41 15.35 -12.21
N ALA A 26 8.42 15.46 -13.54
CA ALA A 26 9.20 14.60 -14.42
C ALA A 26 10.73 14.69 -14.22
N THR A 27 11.22 15.74 -13.54
CA THR A 27 12.66 16.02 -13.34
C THR A 27 13.10 15.95 -11.88
N ALA A 28 12.29 15.36 -10.99
CA ALA A 28 12.44 15.52 -9.53
C ALA A 28 13.31 14.46 -8.81
N HIS A 29 13.59 13.30 -9.40
CA HIS A 29 14.00 12.10 -8.63
C HIS A 29 15.49 11.75 -8.73
N ASP A 30 16.33 12.50 -8.02
CA ASP A 30 17.75 12.19 -7.80
C ASP A 30 18.05 11.88 -6.31
N PHE A 31 17.23 11.03 -5.67
CA PHE A 31 17.43 10.55 -4.28
C PHE A 31 16.75 9.18 -4.05
N GLU A 32 17.32 8.35 -3.16
CA GLU A 32 16.82 7.01 -2.83
C GLU A 32 16.44 6.86 -1.34
N THR A 33 15.27 6.23 -1.06
CA THR A 33 15.03 5.19 -0.02
C THR A 33 13.54 5.08 0.37
N ILE A 34 12.93 3.89 0.20
CA ILE A 34 11.56 3.54 0.67
C ILE A 34 11.42 2.04 1.07
N ILE A 35 12.35 1.17 0.66
CA ILE A 35 12.21 -0.30 0.71
C ILE A 35 12.02 -0.86 2.12
N PHE A 36 12.80 -0.39 3.11
CA PHE A 36 12.69 -0.92 4.49
C PHE A 36 11.37 -0.55 5.15
N LEU A 37 10.82 0.64 4.86
CA LEU A 37 9.51 1.03 5.35
C LEU A 37 8.42 0.14 4.76
N TRP A 38 8.47 -0.12 3.44
CA TRP A 38 7.54 -1.03 2.78
C TRP A 38 7.62 -2.45 3.35
N THR A 39 8.83 -2.98 3.53
CA THR A 39 9.04 -4.33 4.08
C THR A 39 8.51 -4.44 5.52
N SER A 40 8.80 -3.43 6.36
CA SER A 40 8.27 -3.36 7.72
C SER A 40 6.74 -3.31 7.74
N GLY A 41 6.11 -2.63 6.78
CA GLY A 41 4.65 -2.60 6.65
C GLY A 41 4.04 -3.98 6.38
N ASN A 42 4.67 -4.77 5.50
CA ASN A 42 4.24 -6.15 5.24
C ASN A 42 4.29 -7.01 6.52
N LEU A 43 5.40 -6.98 7.24
CA LEU A 43 5.57 -7.72 8.49
C LEU A 43 4.55 -7.29 9.54
N PHE A 44 4.36 -5.98 9.70
CA PHE A 44 3.45 -5.43 10.69
C PHE A 44 2.00 -5.85 10.44
N HIS A 45 1.51 -5.73 9.21
CA HIS A 45 0.13 -6.10 8.90
C HIS A 45 -0.13 -7.61 9.03
N VAL A 46 0.83 -8.46 8.65
CA VAL A 46 0.72 -9.91 8.85
C VAL A 46 0.72 -10.27 10.34
N ALA A 47 1.59 -9.67 11.14
CA ALA A 47 1.65 -9.92 12.58
C ALA A 47 0.40 -9.41 13.32
N TRP A 48 -0.12 -8.25 12.93
CA TRP A 48 -1.23 -7.61 13.63
C TRP A 48 -2.61 -8.13 13.20
N GLN A 49 -2.81 -8.35 11.91
CA GLN A 49 -4.13 -8.63 11.32
C GLN A 49 -4.17 -9.92 10.51
N GLY A 50 -3.01 -10.55 10.29
CA GLY A 50 -2.90 -11.79 9.56
C GLY A 50 -3.28 -13.01 10.39
N ASN A 51 -3.12 -14.18 9.79
CA ASN A 51 -3.39 -15.48 10.41
C ASN A 51 -2.14 -16.37 10.37
N PHE A 52 -0.94 -15.79 10.48
CA PHE A 52 0.33 -16.50 10.31
C PHE A 52 0.46 -17.74 11.21
N GLU A 53 0.11 -17.64 12.49
CA GLU A 53 0.15 -18.78 13.42
C GLU A 53 -0.79 -19.92 13.02
N SER A 54 -1.97 -19.59 12.49
CA SER A 54 -2.92 -20.59 11.98
C SER A 54 -2.47 -21.17 10.65
N TRP A 55 -1.88 -20.35 9.78
CA TRP A 55 -1.36 -20.77 8.49
C TRP A 55 -0.19 -21.75 8.65
N VAL A 56 0.74 -21.50 9.57
CA VAL A 56 1.88 -22.42 9.84
C VAL A 56 1.40 -23.82 10.25
N LYS A 57 0.22 -23.94 10.89
CA LYS A 57 -0.34 -25.23 11.31
C LYS A 57 -0.95 -26.04 10.16
N ASP A 58 -1.47 -25.37 9.13
CA ASP A 58 -2.08 -26.02 7.95
C ASP A 58 -1.93 -25.16 6.68
N PRO A 59 -0.71 -25.07 6.12
CA PRO A 59 -0.39 -24.12 5.05
C PRO A 59 -1.01 -24.48 3.69
N LEU A 60 -1.53 -25.71 3.55
CA LEU A 60 -2.16 -26.20 2.32
C LEU A 60 -3.63 -25.81 2.21
N HIS A 61 -4.33 -25.62 3.34
CA HIS A 61 -5.76 -25.35 3.35
C HIS A 61 -6.12 -23.99 3.96
N VAL A 62 -5.27 -23.42 4.81
CA VAL A 62 -5.46 -22.06 5.33
C VAL A 62 -4.97 -21.06 4.30
N ARG A 63 -5.83 -20.13 3.91
CA ARG A 63 -5.45 -19.03 3.02
C ARG A 63 -4.76 -17.92 3.82
N PRO A 64 -3.58 -17.43 3.41
CA PRO A 64 -2.85 -16.40 4.14
C PRO A 64 -3.57 -15.05 4.04
N ILE A 65 -3.64 -14.30 5.14
CA ILE A 65 -4.27 -12.99 5.20
C ILE A 65 -3.22 -11.87 5.02
N ALA A 66 -3.51 -10.90 4.15
CA ALA A 66 -2.66 -9.74 3.96
C ALA A 66 -2.86 -8.70 5.08
N HIS A 67 -4.05 -8.12 5.15
CA HIS A 67 -4.47 -7.14 6.16
C HIS A 67 -6.00 -7.06 6.20
N ALA A 68 -6.53 -6.39 7.23
CA ALA A 68 -7.95 -6.11 7.35
C ALA A 68 -8.41 -5.07 6.33
N ILE A 69 -9.65 -5.19 5.87
CA ILE A 69 -10.32 -4.17 5.05
C ILE A 69 -11.15 -3.30 5.98
N TRP A 70 -10.93 -1.99 5.91
CA TRP A 70 -11.75 -1.00 6.58
C TRP A 70 -12.25 -0.01 5.54
N ASP A 71 -13.45 -0.26 5.02
CA ASP A 71 -14.11 0.61 4.03
C ASP A 71 -15.53 0.95 4.50
N PRO A 72 -15.81 2.21 4.87
CA PRO A 72 -17.13 2.63 5.34
C PRO A 72 -18.21 2.58 4.25
N HIS A 73 -17.83 2.43 2.98
CA HIS A 73 -18.77 2.29 1.87
C HIS A 73 -19.21 0.84 1.64
N PHE A 74 -18.63 -0.13 2.34
CA PHE A 74 -19.07 -1.52 2.24
C PHE A 74 -20.48 -1.67 2.83
N GLY A 75 -21.42 -2.05 1.96
CA GLY A 75 -22.68 -2.62 2.40
C GLY A 75 -22.46 -4.00 3.03
N GLN A 76 -23.45 -4.46 3.81
CA GLN A 76 -23.40 -5.76 4.49
C GLN A 76 -23.01 -6.94 3.58
N PRO A 77 -23.49 -7.06 2.32
CA PRO A 77 -23.07 -8.16 1.44
C PRO A 77 -21.57 -8.16 1.14
N ALA A 78 -20.94 -6.99 1.05
CA ALA A 78 -19.50 -6.87 0.85
C ALA A 78 -18.74 -7.25 2.13
N VAL A 79 -19.22 -6.80 3.30
CA VAL A 79 -18.65 -7.21 4.60
C VAL A 79 -18.63 -8.74 4.71
N GLU A 80 -19.74 -9.41 4.39
CA GLU A 80 -19.83 -10.87 4.44
C GLU A 80 -18.93 -11.54 3.40
N ALA A 81 -18.95 -11.09 2.15
CA ALA A 81 -18.14 -11.68 1.08
C ALA A 81 -16.62 -11.59 1.33
N PHE A 82 -16.18 -10.54 2.01
CA PHE A 82 -14.77 -10.33 2.34
C PHE A 82 -14.39 -10.84 3.73
N THR A 83 -15.35 -11.22 4.59
CA THR A 83 -15.07 -11.89 5.87
C THR A 83 -14.84 -13.38 5.63
N ARG A 84 -13.57 -13.74 5.42
CA ARG A 84 -13.15 -15.08 4.97
C ARG A 84 -11.83 -15.51 5.60
N GLY A 85 -11.43 -16.75 5.36
CA GLY A 85 -10.15 -17.29 5.88
C GLY A 85 -10.14 -17.48 7.40
N GLY A 86 -11.32 -17.65 8.01
CA GLY A 86 -11.48 -17.77 9.47
C GLY A 86 -11.37 -16.45 10.24
N ALA A 87 -11.30 -15.31 9.54
CA ALA A 87 -11.26 -13.98 10.17
C ALA A 87 -12.62 -13.55 10.72
N LEU A 88 -12.60 -12.69 11.74
CA LEU A 88 -13.81 -12.11 12.36
C LEU A 88 -14.38 -10.91 11.59
N GLY A 89 -13.71 -10.47 10.53
CA GLY A 89 -14.14 -9.35 9.70
C GLY A 89 -13.49 -9.37 8.31
N PRO A 90 -13.76 -8.34 7.49
CA PRO A 90 -13.31 -8.27 6.11
C PRO A 90 -11.78 -8.28 5.98
N VAL A 91 -11.25 -9.16 5.12
CA VAL A 91 -9.80 -9.31 4.89
C VAL A 91 -9.44 -9.57 3.43
N ASN A 92 -8.22 -9.17 3.07
CA ASN A 92 -7.61 -9.56 1.80
C ASN A 92 -6.82 -10.87 1.93
N ILE A 93 -6.90 -11.73 0.92
CA ILE A 93 -6.03 -12.91 0.81
C ILE A 93 -4.71 -12.49 0.17
N ALA A 94 -3.60 -12.85 0.82
CA ALA A 94 -2.26 -12.57 0.33
C ALA A 94 -1.87 -13.53 -0.81
N TYR A 95 -1.31 -12.96 -1.88
CA TYR A 95 -0.72 -13.71 -3.00
C TYR A 95 0.74 -13.34 -3.26
N SER A 96 1.35 -12.55 -2.37
CA SER A 96 2.73 -12.09 -2.49
C SER A 96 3.78 -13.15 -2.15
N GLY A 97 3.39 -14.26 -1.51
CA GLY A 97 4.31 -15.32 -1.09
C GLY A 97 5.03 -15.06 0.24
N VAL A 98 4.75 -13.95 0.93
CA VAL A 98 5.46 -13.55 2.17
C VAL A 98 5.25 -14.49 3.36
N TYR A 99 4.26 -15.38 3.30
CA TYR A 99 4.07 -16.42 4.32
C TYR A 99 4.98 -17.63 4.06
N GLN A 100 5.36 -17.87 2.80
CA GLN A 100 6.15 -19.02 2.34
C GLN A 100 7.64 -18.75 2.24
N TRP A 101 8.02 -17.48 2.04
CA TRP A 101 9.41 -17.04 1.87
C TRP A 101 10.25 -17.26 3.14
#